data_AF-A0A916YTL8-F1
#
_entry.id   AF-A0A916YTL8-F1
#
_cell.length_a   1.000
_cell.length_b   1.000
_cell.length_c   1.000
_cell.angle_alpha   90.00
_cell.angle_beta   90.00
_cell.angle_gamma   90.00
#
_symmetry.space_group_name_H-M   'P 1'
#
loop_
_entity.id
_entity.type
_entity.pdbx_description
1 polymer ?
#
loop_
_entity_poly.entity_id
_entity_poly.type
_entity_poly.pdbx_seq_one_letter_code
_entity_poly.pdbx_strand_id
1 'polypeptide(L)'
;MKKIISLAFVFLSTYVVFGQSKTLFFYPVSNSTEAKALWDDAQIKKRLIDTTSNPAKISDSNLKSYNAVVFLNTSVNALSFQQSAELQRFLQAGGGFVGVGGAIEKNYKWLWYNKMIGGVLAENQFTDKVQLSLITNAAIGKSELPPLWKIDDKPLVMSSVPVRCKPVLLDVMGKTWAWYYTTEEGGKMFYTALGGEPSAFQNPNLLAHIWSGIEEVSSKNLPDYAKIADTALPSESNFLKVILSDNLENPLALATLPTRNVVWVEQNGKVKIFDTQKRKTNQIGKIDATNLKAIKLDPEFAENGYVYTFSETVANEYKIGRMQLMGDSIATMSDFSSQSTTPLSKSITYEFDKYNSEAYRLPKYFAGKSFRFDNEQGFVVETLDEDGNVKNVEPFLSNTRFDFIKDMAFGADGELYLLENSRLSKIDYAEKNRKPIAIASADVLSGNAPLKVKLSSEGSVDYDAKDGLSFEWSIIGTTTVKIKEQNPEYTFTKVGNYEVRLKASDSQGESAETSLKIQVNKAGPKKK
;
A
#
# COMPACT_ATOMS: atom_id res chain seq x y z
N MET A 1 -7.87 -5.22 -41.86
CA MET A 1 -7.70 -4.72 -40.47
C MET A 1 -6.26 -4.98 -40.03
N LYS A 2 -5.38 -3.98 -40.10
CA LYS A 2 -4.00 -4.09 -39.59
C LYS A 2 -4.02 -3.65 -38.13
N LYS A 3 -3.67 -4.55 -37.21
CA LYS A 3 -3.44 -4.25 -35.79
C LYS A 3 -2.29 -3.24 -35.70
N ILE A 4 -2.57 -2.04 -35.23
CA ILE A 4 -1.54 -1.07 -34.86
C ILE A 4 -1.06 -1.49 -33.47
N ILE A 5 0.12 -2.09 -33.41
CA ILE A 5 0.83 -2.37 -32.17
C ILE A 5 1.44 -1.03 -31.73
N SER A 6 0.96 -0.49 -30.61
CA SER A 6 1.54 0.71 -29.99
C SER A 6 2.92 0.33 -29.42
N LEU A 7 3.98 0.76 -30.10
CA LEU A 7 5.36 0.53 -29.66
C LEU A 7 5.79 1.75 -28.82
N ALA A 8 5.94 1.56 -27.51
CA ALA A 8 6.59 2.55 -26.66
C ALA A 8 8.09 2.57 -27.00
N PHE A 9 8.57 3.66 -27.60
CA PHE A 9 10.00 3.85 -27.81
C PHE A 9 10.65 4.27 -26.49
N VAL A 10 11.51 3.41 -25.97
CA VAL A 10 12.47 3.75 -24.92
C VAL A 10 13.79 4.06 -25.65
N PHE A 11 14.20 5.33 -25.67
CA PHE A 11 15.51 5.71 -26.19
C PHE A 11 16.53 5.66 -25.05
N LEU A 12 17.45 4.70 -25.07
CA LEU A 12 18.62 4.69 -24.16
C LEU A 12 19.80 5.39 -24.83
N SER A 13 20.38 6.36 -24.13
CA SER A 13 21.69 6.92 -24.45
C SER A 13 22.78 6.05 -23.80
N THR A 14 23.79 5.64 -24.59
CA THR A 14 24.99 4.93 -24.12
C THR A 14 26.20 5.87 -24.07
N TYR A 15 26.15 6.89 -23.23
CA TYR A 15 27.35 7.62 -22.82
C TYR A 15 27.33 7.84 -21.32
N VAL A 16 28.25 7.16 -20.61
CA VAL A 16 28.52 7.44 -19.19
C VAL A 16 29.68 8.43 -19.16
N VAL A 17 29.38 9.71 -18.95
CA VAL A 17 30.37 10.72 -18.57
C VAL A 17 30.30 10.87 -17.05
N PHE A 18 31.37 10.47 -16.34
CA PHE A 18 31.46 10.62 -14.89
C PHE A 18 31.24 12.08 -14.48
N GLY A 19 30.27 12.33 -13.59
CA GLY A 19 30.00 13.65 -13.00
C GLY A 19 28.94 14.52 -13.71
N GLN A 20 28.24 14.01 -14.74
CA GLN A 20 27.06 14.71 -15.30
C GLN A 20 25.78 14.37 -14.55
N SER A 21 24.95 15.39 -14.29
CA SER A 21 23.62 15.21 -13.70
C SER A 21 22.69 14.50 -14.68
N LYS A 22 21.93 13.52 -14.18
CA LYS A 22 20.89 12.81 -14.93
C LYS A 22 19.50 13.32 -14.56
N THR A 23 18.65 13.57 -15.56
CA THR A 23 17.30 14.15 -15.35
C THR A 23 16.20 13.26 -15.92
N LEU A 24 15.13 13.03 -15.16
CA LEU A 24 13.93 12.34 -15.64
C LEU A 24 12.87 13.37 -16.04
N PHE A 25 12.43 13.36 -17.29
CA PHE A 25 11.29 14.15 -17.75
C PHE A 25 10.02 13.31 -17.68
N PHE A 26 9.06 13.76 -16.87
CA PHE A 26 7.71 13.22 -16.75
C PHE A 26 6.70 14.14 -17.43
N TYR A 27 5.89 13.61 -18.33
CA TYR A 27 4.93 14.37 -19.15
C TYR A 27 3.65 13.57 -19.39
N PRO A 28 2.51 14.20 -19.76
CA PRO A 28 1.22 13.51 -19.75
C PRO A 28 1.03 12.54 -20.93
N VAL A 29 1.67 12.79 -22.07
CA VAL A 29 1.46 12.01 -23.32
C VAL A 29 2.78 11.75 -24.03
N SER A 30 3.02 10.51 -24.44
CA SER A 30 4.15 10.12 -25.29
C SER A 30 4.23 10.93 -26.58
N ASN A 31 5.45 11.29 -26.98
CA ASN A 31 5.75 12.03 -28.21
C ASN A 31 5.17 13.45 -28.28
N SER A 32 5.03 14.13 -27.13
CA SER A 32 4.66 15.54 -27.11
C SER A 32 5.75 16.40 -27.77
N THR A 33 5.35 17.50 -28.41
CA THR A 33 6.27 18.42 -29.12
C THR A 33 7.31 19.01 -28.18
N GLU A 34 6.90 19.31 -26.95
CA GLU A 34 7.71 19.89 -25.89
C GLU A 34 8.78 18.90 -25.41
N ALA A 35 8.38 17.65 -25.15
CA ALA A 35 9.29 16.58 -24.76
C ALA A 35 10.30 16.29 -25.86
N LYS A 36 9.87 16.30 -27.13
CA LYS A 36 10.77 16.13 -28.28
C LYS A 36 11.77 17.28 -28.39
N ALA A 37 11.34 18.53 -28.27
CA ALA A 37 12.23 19.69 -28.35
C ALA A 37 13.32 19.66 -27.27
N LEU A 38 12.95 19.34 -26.03
CA LEU A 38 13.89 19.17 -24.93
C LEU A 38 14.81 17.96 -25.13
N TRP A 39 14.31 16.88 -25.70
CA TRP A 39 15.12 15.71 -26.05
C TRP A 39 16.18 16.04 -27.08
N ASP A 40 15.78 16.66 -28.20
CA ASP A 40 16.69 17.02 -29.29
C ASP A 40 17.78 17.99 -28.79
N ASP A 41 17.40 19.01 -28.00
CA ASP A 41 18.35 19.95 -27.40
C ASP A 41 19.28 19.27 -26.38
N ALA A 42 18.80 18.29 -25.61
CA ALA A 42 19.63 17.49 -24.71
C ALA A 42 20.70 16.69 -25.46
N GLN A 43 20.37 16.11 -26.61
CA GLN A 43 21.34 15.38 -27.44
C GLN A 43 22.42 16.32 -27.96
N ILE A 44 22.04 17.49 -28.46
CA ILE A 44 22.98 18.52 -28.95
C ILE A 44 23.93 18.95 -27.83
N LYS A 45 23.40 19.18 -26.62
CA LYS A 45 24.15 19.63 -25.46
C LYS A 45 24.79 18.49 -24.65
N LYS A 46 24.67 17.25 -25.13
CA LYS A 46 25.23 16.03 -24.50
C LYS A 46 24.82 15.92 -23.03
N ARG A 47 23.53 16.08 -22.74
CA ARG A 47 22.94 15.94 -21.40
C ARG A 47 22.32 14.56 -21.22
N LEU A 48 22.44 14.02 -20.00
CA LEU A 48 21.89 12.72 -19.66
C LEU A 48 20.44 12.87 -19.22
N ILE A 49 19.51 12.40 -20.04
CA ILE A 49 18.09 12.44 -19.74
C ILE A 49 17.42 11.11 -20.02
N ASP A 50 16.36 10.83 -19.28
CA ASP A 50 15.33 9.86 -19.65
C ASP A 50 13.97 10.56 -19.71
N THR A 51 13.05 9.98 -20.46
CA THR A 51 11.70 10.50 -20.71
C THR A 51 10.66 9.45 -20.38
N THR A 52 9.54 9.85 -19.79
CA THR A 52 8.43 8.93 -19.52
C THR A 52 7.09 9.63 -19.38
N SER A 53 6.03 8.95 -19.81
CA SER A 53 4.64 9.29 -19.44
C SER A 53 4.04 8.29 -18.46
N ASN A 54 4.83 7.34 -17.96
CA ASN A 54 4.36 6.30 -17.04
C ASN A 54 4.61 6.73 -15.59
N PRO A 55 3.56 7.01 -14.79
CA PRO A 55 3.73 7.42 -13.40
C PRO A 55 4.42 6.37 -12.54
N ALA A 56 4.42 5.07 -12.93
CA ALA A 56 5.17 4.02 -12.23
C ALA A 56 6.70 4.23 -12.25
N LYS A 57 7.20 5.16 -13.07
CA LYS A 57 8.62 5.58 -13.04
C LYS A 57 8.93 6.60 -11.95
N ILE A 58 7.92 7.16 -11.30
CA ILE A 58 8.07 7.97 -10.09
C ILE A 58 8.07 7.00 -8.90
N SER A 59 9.24 6.39 -8.63
CA SER A 59 9.44 5.47 -7.50
C SER A 59 10.86 5.55 -6.97
N ASP A 60 11.08 5.21 -5.69
CA ASP A 60 12.40 5.31 -5.04
C ASP A 60 13.45 4.49 -5.81
N SER A 61 13.06 3.29 -6.28
CA SER A 61 13.94 2.38 -7.03
C SER A 61 14.47 2.97 -8.34
N ASN A 62 13.66 3.82 -9.00
CA ASN A 62 14.03 4.47 -10.24
C ASN A 62 14.69 5.84 -9.96
N LEU A 63 14.06 6.66 -9.13
CA LEU A 63 14.44 8.05 -8.86
C LEU A 63 15.83 8.19 -8.22
N LYS A 64 16.32 7.19 -7.48
CA LYS A 64 17.71 7.16 -6.98
C LYS A 64 18.79 7.30 -8.05
N SER A 65 18.45 7.09 -9.33
CA SER A 65 19.37 7.22 -10.46
C SER A 65 19.40 8.61 -11.11
N TYR A 66 18.64 9.57 -10.57
CA TYR A 66 18.48 10.90 -11.16
C TYR A 66 18.80 12.00 -10.14
N ASN A 67 19.41 13.08 -10.61
CA ASN A 67 19.67 14.26 -9.79
C ASN A 67 18.45 15.20 -9.75
N ALA A 68 17.62 15.18 -10.79
CA ALA A 68 16.40 15.96 -10.86
C ALA A 68 15.27 15.25 -11.62
N VAL A 69 14.03 15.59 -11.27
CA VAL A 69 12.83 15.22 -12.01
C VAL A 69 12.12 16.47 -12.52
N VAL A 70 11.68 16.43 -13.78
CA VAL A 70 10.96 17.52 -14.45
C VAL A 70 9.52 17.08 -14.67
N PHE A 71 8.57 17.82 -14.13
CA PHE A 71 7.15 17.70 -14.44
C PHE A 71 6.84 18.69 -15.56
N LEU A 72 6.77 18.18 -16.79
CA LEU A 72 6.56 18.96 -18.00
C LEU A 72 5.07 18.94 -18.37
N ASN A 73 4.37 20.04 -18.07
CA ASN A 73 2.94 20.19 -18.36
C ASN A 73 2.09 19.00 -17.91
N THR A 74 2.43 18.43 -16.76
CA THR A 74 1.77 17.24 -16.20
C THR A 74 1.35 17.49 -14.76
N SER A 75 0.20 16.93 -14.40
CA SER A 75 -0.41 17.09 -13.09
C SER A 75 0.18 16.10 -12.08
N VAL A 76 0.48 16.55 -10.87
CA VAL A 76 0.85 15.67 -9.74
C VAL A 76 -0.30 14.76 -9.32
N ASN A 77 -1.54 15.12 -9.66
CA ASN A 77 -2.72 14.31 -9.36
C ASN A 77 -2.82 13.04 -10.20
N ALA A 78 -1.97 12.92 -11.24
CA ALA A 78 -1.78 11.68 -11.99
C ALA A 78 -1.04 10.61 -11.18
N LEU A 79 -0.35 10.99 -10.10
CA LEU A 79 0.31 10.06 -9.20
C LEU A 79 -0.71 9.39 -8.26
N SER A 80 -0.40 8.16 -7.86
CA SER A 80 -0.99 7.54 -6.66
C SER A 80 -0.42 8.16 -5.39
N PHE A 81 -1.04 7.86 -4.23
CA PHE A 81 -0.51 8.28 -2.93
C PHE A 81 0.93 7.78 -2.73
N GLN A 82 1.21 6.52 -3.06
CA GLN A 82 2.55 5.95 -2.94
C GLN A 82 3.59 6.70 -3.80
N GLN A 83 3.28 6.94 -5.07
CA GLN A 83 4.18 7.67 -5.97
C GLN A 83 4.39 9.13 -5.52
N SER A 84 3.35 9.76 -4.95
CA SER A 84 3.46 11.10 -4.36
C SER A 84 4.39 11.10 -3.15
N ALA A 85 4.27 10.12 -2.26
CA ALA A 85 5.17 9.95 -1.12
C ALA A 85 6.62 9.67 -1.55
N GLU A 86 6.84 8.85 -2.57
CA GLU A 86 8.17 8.59 -3.14
C GLU A 86 8.78 9.83 -3.80
N LEU A 87 7.97 10.67 -4.45
CA LEU A 87 8.43 11.97 -4.96
C LEU A 87 8.85 12.92 -3.83
N GLN A 88 8.09 12.94 -2.73
CA GLN A 88 8.47 13.73 -1.55
C GLN A 88 9.77 13.21 -0.93
N ARG A 89 9.93 11.88 -0.80
CA ARG A 89 11.17 11.25 -0.33
C ARG A 89 12.35 11.53 -1.25
N PHE A 90 12.15 11.60 -2.55
CA PHE A 90 13.18 12.00 -3.49
C PHE A 90 13.73 13.40 -3.20
N LEU A 91 12.87 14.37 -2.84
CA LEU A 91 13.29 15.69 -2.37
C LEU A 91 14.05 15.60 -1.04
N GLN A 92 13.56 14.80 -0.09
CA GLN A 92 14.23 14.56 1.21
C GLN A 92 15.62 13.95 1.06
N ALA A 93 15.80 13.07 0.07
CA ALA A 93 17.10 12.49 -0.28
C ALA A 93 18.05 13.48 -0.98
N GLY A 94 17.62 14.71 -1.27
CA GLY A 94 18.42 15.74 -1.94
C GLY A 94 18.27 15.78 -3.46
N GLY A 95 17.22 15.16 -4.01
CA GLY A 95 16.83 15.30 -5.41
C GLY A 95 16.26 16.69 -5.72
N GLY A 96 16.42 17.13 -6.97
CA GLY A 96 15.89 18.40 -7.46
C GLY A 96 14.56 18.26 -8.18
N PHE A 97 13.65 19.22 -8.04
CA PHE A 97 12.38 19.26 -8.75
C PHE A 97 12.29 20.44 -9.71
N VAL A 98 11.79 20.20 -10.92
CA VAL A 98 11.45 21.23 -11.89
C VAL A 98 10.00 21.10 -12.32
N GLY A 99 9.21 22.16 -12.16
CA GLY A 99 7.88 22.26 -12.71
C GLY A 99 7.82 23.20 -13.92
N VAL A 100 7.13 22.79 -14.99
CA VAL A 100 6.90 23.62 -16.18
C VAL A 100 5.40 23.67 -16.46
N GLY A 101 4.85 24.88 -16.55
CA GLY A 101 3.46 25.14 -16.89
C GLY A 101 2.49 24.33 -16.05
N GLY A 102 1.81 23.36 -16.67
CA GLY A 102 0.78 22.51 -16.04
C GLY A 102 1.22 21.64 -14.86
N ALA A 103 2.48 21.75 -14.40
CA ALA A 103 2.92 21.21 -13.11
C ALA A 103 2.27 21.91 -11.90
N ILE A 104 1.73 23.11 -12.09
CA ILE A 104 0.85 23.81 -11.15
C ILE A 104 -0.61 23.66 -11.61
N GLU A 105 -1.50 23.42 -10.64
CA GLU A 105 -2.94 23.33 -10.87
C GLU A 105 -3.73 23.92 -9.70
N LYS A 106 -5.06 24.06 -9.85
CA LYS A 106 -5.91 24.65 -8.80
C LYS A 106 -6.25 23.67 -7.68
N ASN A 107 -6.45 22.40 -8.01
CA ASN A 107 -7.03 21.41 -7.10
C ASN A 107 -6.04 20.29 -6.82
N TYR A 108 -5.14 20.48 -5.85
CA TYR A 108 -4.17 19.44 -5.49
C TYR A 108 -4.79 18.35 -4.62
N LYS A 109 -4.48 17.09 -4.93
CA LYS A 109 -4.71 15.96 -4.01
C LYS A 109 -3.74 15.99 -2.83
N TRP A 110 -2.54 16.55 -3.01
CA TRP A 110 -1.45 16.49 -2.05
C TRP A 110 -1.12 17.88 -1.49
N LEU A 111 -1.43 18.09 -0.21
CA LEU A 111 -1.16 19.36 0.47
C LEU A 111 0.34 19.72 0.48
N TRP A 112 1.21 18.72 0.65
CA TRP A 112 2.66 18.92 0.64
C TRP A 112 3.12 19.48 -0.71
N TYR A 113 2.59 18.99 -1.83
CA TYR A 113 2.98 19.44 -3.16
C TYR A 113 2.56 20.89 -3.41
N ASN A 114 1.34 21.28 -3.00
CA ASN A 114 0.88 22.67 -3.10
C ASN A 114 1.81 23.64 -2.33
N LYS A 115 2.25 23.24 -1.14
CA LYS A 115 3.27 23.99 -0.38
C LYS A 115 4.61 24.01 -1.11
N MET A 116 5.04 22.87 -1.65
CA MET A 116 6.34 22.70 -2.31
C MET A 116 6.44 23.52 -3.60
N ILE A 117 5.51 23.36 -4.55
CA ILE A 117 5.59 24.00 -5.87
C ILE A 117 5.52 25.53 -5.79
N GLY A 118 4.77 26.03 -4.81
CA GLY A 118 4.51 27.46 -4.63
C GLY A 118 3.63 28.03 -5.74
N GLY A 119 3.14 29.24 -5.53
CA GLY A 119 2.26 29.92 -6.48
C GLY A 119 0.79 29.51 -6.36
N VAL A 120 -0.11 30.47 -6.56
CA VAL A 120 -1.56 30.23 -6.63
C VAL A 120 -2.03 30.71 -7.99
N LEU A 121 -2.78 29.89 -8.73
CA LEU A 121 -3.32 30.28 -10.03
C LEU A 121 -4.37 31.38 -9.87
N ALA A 122 -4.31 32.38 -10.75
CA ALA A 122 -5.37 33.36 -10.90
C ALA A 122 -6.64 32.73 -11.49
N GLU A 123 -7.79 33.35 -11.23
CA GLU A 123 -9.06 32.94 -11.86
C GLU A 123 -8.99 33.08 -13.38
N ASN A 124 -8.53 34.25 -13.84
CA ASN A 124 -8.37 34.57 -15.25
C ASN A 124 -7.02 34.07 -15.76
N GLN A 125 -7.09 33.20 -16.77
CA GLN A 125 -5.95 32.67 -17.51
C GLN A 125 -6.03 33.15 -18.96
N PHE A 126 -4.91 33.15 -19.68
CA PHE A 126 -4.93 33.48 -21.11
C PHE A 126 -5.64 32.38 -21.91
N THR A 127 -6.53 32.79 -22.81
CA THR A 127 -7.20 31.90 -23.76
C THR A 127 -6.35 31.65 -25.01
N ASP A 128 -5.64 32.68 -25.45
CA ASP A 128 -4.80 32.70 -26.64
C ASP A 128 -3.34 32.95 -26.28
N LYS A 129 -2.45 32.68 -27.24
CA LYS A 129 -1.03 33.01 -27.09
C LYS A 129 -0.85 34.53 -26.98
N VAL A 130 0.09 34.94 -26.14
CA VAL A 130 0.48 36.33 -25.89
C VAL A 130 1.97 36.49 -26.08
N GLN A 131 2.39 37.67 -26.54
CA GLN A 131 3.80 38.04 -26.57
C GLN A 131 4.20 38.63 -25.22
N LEU A 132 5.10 37.97 -24.51
CA LEU A 132 5.69 38.48 -23.28
C LEU A 132 7.08 39.07 -23.52
N SER A 133 7.40 40.12 -22.76
CA SER A 133 8.78 40.61 -22.61
C SER A 133 9.24 40.31 -21.19
N LEU A 134 10.26 39.46 -21.07
CA LEU A 134 10.73 38.86 -19.83
C LEU A 134 12.13 39.37 -19.47
N ILE A 135 12.27 39.80 -18.22
CA ILE A 135 13.50 40.23 -17.59
C ILE A 135 14.10 39.05 -16.85
N THR A 136 15.36 38.74 -17.15
CA THR A 136 16.16 37.79 -16.38
C THR A 136 16.61 38.46 -15.08
N ASN A 137 15.88 38.21 -13.99
CA ASN A 137 16.10 38.86 -12.70
C ASN A 137 17.23 38.20 -11.89
N ALA A 138 17.34 36.88 -11.99
CA ALA A 138 18.42 36.13 -11.39
C ALA A 138 18.94 35.08 -12.39
N ALA A 139 20.25 35.07 -12.62
CA ALA A 139 20.88 33.97 -13.31
C ALA A 139 20.93 32.77 -12.36
N ILE A 140 20.36 31.64 -12.78
CA ILE A 140 20.43 30.36 -12.10
C ILE A 140 21.15 29.36 -13.01
N GLY A 141 21.84 28.36 -12.45
CA GLY A 141 22.66 27.46 -13.25
C GLY A 141 23.78 28.18 -14.04
N LYS A 142 24.16 27.66 -15.21
CA LYS A 142 25.27 28.21 -16.03
C LYS A 142 24.82 28.93 -17.31
N SER A 143 23.57 29.35 -17.40
CA SER A 143 23.03 29.89 -18.65
C SER A 143 23.30 31.38 -18.85
N GLU A 144 23.61 31.75 -20.08
CA GLU A 144 23.74 33.14 -20.54
C GLU A 144 22.40 33.63 -21.13
N LEU A 145 21.34 33.60 -20.33
CA LEU A 145 20.08 34.22 -20.76
C LEU A 145 20.28 35.72 -20.97
N PRO A 146 19.76 36.30 -22.07
CA PRO A 146 19.81 37.75 -22.24
C PRO A 146 19.06 38.46 -21.11
N PRO A 147 19.47 39.68 -20.70
CA PRO A 147 18.79 40.44 -19.64
C PRO A 147 17.30 40.69 -19.92
N LEU A 148 16.94 40.84 -21.20
CA LEU A 148 15.57 41.01 -21.68
C LEU A 148 15.36 40.16 -22.94
N TRP A 149 14.27 39.40 -22.99
CA TRP A 149 13.91 38.61 -24.17
C TRP A 149 12.40 38.48 -24.34
N LYS A 150 11.98 38.07 -25.54
CA LYS A 150 10.57 37.90 -25.88
C LYS A 150 10.22 36.44 -26.14
N ILE A 151 8.96 36.11 -25.86
CA ILE A 151 8.38 34.81 -26.17
C ILE A 151 6.91 34.97 -26.55
N ASP A 152 6.47 34.24 -27.57
CA ASP A 152 5.05 34.03 -27.85
C ASP A 152 4.64 32.71 -27.18
N ASP A 153 3.77 32.77 -26.18
CA ASP A 153 3.40 31.63 -25.33
C ASP A 153 1.99 31.80 -24.75
N LYS A 154 1.45 30.77 -24.12
CA LYS A 154 0.23 30.81 -23.31
C LYS A 154 0.57 30.44 -21.85
N PRO A 155 1.23 31.34 -21.11
CA PRO A 155 1.76 31.04 -19.79
C PRO A 155 0.65 31.01 -18.73
N LEU A 156 0.90 30.32 -17.61
CA LEU A 156 -0.02 30.32 -16.48
C LEU A 156 0.11 31.61 -15.64
N VAL A 157 -1.02 32.24 -15.38
CA VAL A 157 -1.11 33.47 -14.59
C VAL A 157 -1.22 33.11 -13.11
N MET A 158 -0.25 33.54 -12.31
CA MET A 158 -0.31 33.46 -10.84
C MET A 158 -1.05 34.66 -10.26
N SER A 159 -1.92 34.43 -9.28
CA SER A 159 -2.49 35.47 -8.41
C SER A 159 -1.51 35.89 -7.32
N SER A 160 -0.71 34.95 -6.82
CA SER A 160 0.34 35.21 -5.83
C SER A 160 1.47 34.20 -5.96
N VAL A 161 2.67 34.62 -5.56
CA VAL A 161 3.86 33.77 -5.40
C VAL A 161 4.39 34.00 -3.98
N PRO A 162 4.62 32.95 -3.17
CA PRO A 162 5.08 33.11 -1.79
C PRO A 162 6.43 33.84 -1.69
N VAL A 163 6.61 34.68 -0.66
CA VAL A 163 7.83 35.49 -0.44
C VAL A 163 9.11 34.66 -0.34
N ARG A 164 9.02 33.39 0.12
CA ARG A 164 10.16 32.46 0.15
C ARG A 164 10.72 32.13 -1.24
N CYS A 165 9.94 32.31 -2.30
CA CYS A 165 10.31 31.99 -3.67
C CYS A 165 11.15 33.12 -4.25
N LYS A 166 12.38 32.81 -4.69
CA LYS A 166 13.27 33.80 -5.30
C LYS A 166 12.90 33.97 -6.78
N PRO A 167 12.54 35.19 -7.24
CA PRO A 167 12.13 35.41 -8.62
C PRO A 167 13.31 35.25 -9.59
N VAL A 168 13.11 34.43 -10.62
CA VAL A 168 14.08 34.15 -11.70
C VAL A 168 13.73 34.96 -12.95
N LEU A 169 12.45 34.95 -13.33
CA LEU A 169 11.91 35.74 -14.43
C LEU A 169 10.82 36.68 -13.94
N LEU A 170 10.91 37.93 -14.37
CA LEU A 170 9.89 38.96 -14.19
C LEU A 170 9.41 39.46 -15.55
N ASP A 171 8.21 40.02 -15.66
CA ASP A 171 7.88 40.90 -16.79
C ASP A 171 8.26 42.36 -16.50
N VAL A 172 8.06 43.23 -17.48
CA VAL A 172 8.32 44.67 -17.38
C VAL A 172 7.47 45.39 -16.32
N MET A 173 6.42 44.75 -15.81
CA MET A 173 5.58 45.25 -14.72
C MET A 173 5.97 44.64 -13.35
N GLY A 174 7.05 43.86 -13.30
CA GLY A 174 7.56 43.25 -12.08
C GLY A 174 6.83 41.98 -11.66
N LYS A 175 5.91 41.45 -12.48
CA LYS A 175 5.22 40.19 -12.15
C LYS A 175 6.15 39.01 -12.35
N THR A 176 6.16 38.09 -11.38
CA THR A 176 7.01 36.89 -11.40
C THR A 176 6.41 35.78 -12.27
N TRP A 177 7.23 35.23 -13.16
CA TRP A 177 6.87 34.13 -14.08
C TRP A 177 7.66 32.85 -13.84
N ALA A 178 8.78 32.92 -13.10
CA ALA A 178 9.55 31.76 -12.69
C ALA A 178 10.25 32.03 -11.36
N TRP A 179 10.45 30.99 -10.55
CA TRP A 179 11.06 31.10 -9.24
C TRP A 179 11.80 29.82 -8.83
N TYR A 180 12.68 29.94 -7.83
CA TYR A 180 13.35 28.80 -7.20
C TYR A 180 13.49 28.99 -5.68
N TYR A 181 13.58 27.90 -4.94
CA TYR A 181 13.99 27.90 -3.53
C TYR A 181 14.37 26.48 -3.03
N THR A 182 14.89 26.38 -1.81
CA THR A 182 15.11 25.12 -1.10
C THR A 182 13.86 24.75 -0.31
N THR A 183 13.28 23.58 -0.57
CA THR A 183 12.04 23.11 0.03
C THR A 183 12.24 22.73 1.50
N GLU A 184 11.14 22.58 2.25
CA GLU A 184 11.19 22.13 3.65
C GLU A 184 11.73 20.69 3.76
N GLU A 185 11.58 19.89 2.71
CA GLU A 185 12.19 18.56 2.58
C GLU A 185 13.72 18.60 2.43
N GLY A 186 14.32 19.76 2.13
CA GLY A 186 15.76 19.92 1.93
C GLY A 186 16.23 19.84 0.48
N GLY A 187 15.37 19.36 -0.44
CA GLY A 187 15.60 19.41 -1.88
C GLY A 187 15.50 20.82 -2.44
N LYS A 188 15.94 21.04 -3.68
CA LYS A 188 15.73 22.30 -4.40
C LYS A 188 14.58 22.18 -5.39
N MET A 189 13.80 23.25 -5.53
CA MET A 189 12.73 23.35 -6.50
C MET A 189 12.91 24.58 -7.38
N PHE A 190 12.65 24.41 -8.67
CA PHE A 190 12.49 25.47 -9.65
C PHE A 190 11.16 25.31 -10.40
N TYR A 191 10.47 26.40 -10.65
CA TYR A 191 9.24 26.41 -11.43
C TYR A 191 9.25 27.55 -12.46
N THR A 192 8.68 27.28 -13.64
CA THR A 192 8.38 28.30 -14.64
C THR A 192 6.93 28.16 -15.13
N ALA A 193 6.22 29.28 -15.17
CA ALA A 193 4.84 29.36 -15.67
C ALA A 193 4.74 29.34 -17.20
N LEU A 194 5.88 29.39 -17.89
CA LEU A 194 5.99 29.36 -19.34
C LEU A 194 5.82 27.95 -19.88
N GLY A 195 5.66 27.84 -21.20
CA GLY A 195 5.57 26.58 -21.93
C GLY A 195 4.16 26.01 -22.01
N GLY A 196 3.12 26.84 -21.87
CA GLY A 196 1.74 26.41 -22.05
C GLY A 196 1.31 26.27 -23.51
N GLU A 197 2.10 26.82 -24.44
CA GLU A 197 1.92 26.65 -25.88
C GLU A 197 3.03 25.75 -26.48
N PRO A 198 2.70 24.67 -27.22
CA PRO A 198 3.72 23.76 -27.77
C PRO A 198 4.77 24.44 -28.65
N SER A 199 4.36 25.49 -29.40
CA SER A 199 5.26 26.26 -30.26
C SER A 199 6.29 27.09 -29.49
N ALA A 200 6.05 27.38 -28.20
CA ALA A 200 6.99 28.13 -27.35
C ALA A 200 8.33 27.40 -27.18
N PHE A 201 8.35 26.07 -27.27
CA PHE A 201 9.57 25.24 -27.14
C PHE A 201 10.51 25.34 -28.35
N GLN A 202 10.10 26.04 -29.42
CA GLN A 202 11.01 26.42 -30.51
C GLN A 202 11.88 27.63 -30.14
N ASN A 203 11.54 28.36 -29.06
CA ASN A 203 12.32 29.49 -28.59
C ASN A 203 13.57 29.01 -27.83
N PRO A 204 14.80 29.31 -28.30
CA PRO A 204 16.03 28.85 -27.65
C PRO A 204 16.20 29.41 -26.24
N ASN A 205 15.64 30.59 -25.93
CA ASN A 205 15.71 31.18 -24.60
C ASN A 205 14.81 30.43 -23.59
N LEU A 206 13.65 29.90 -24.03
CA LEU A 206 12.84 29.04 -23.16
C LEU A 206 13.58 27.75 -22.81
N LEU A 207 14.19 27.09 -23.81
CA LEU A 207 14.98 25.89 -23.58
C LEU A 207 16.16 26.19 -22.63
N ALA A 208 16.92 27.26 -22.90
CA ALA A 208 18.02 27.70 -22.04
C ALA A 208 17.54 27.96 -20.60
N HIS A 209 16.39 28.60 -20.42
CA HIS A 209 15.79 28.87 -19.12
C HIS A 209 15.42 27.59 -18.36
N ILE A 210 14.75 26.63 -19.00
CA ILE A 210 14.41 25.34 -18.37
C ILE A 210 15.69 24.60 -17.94
N TRP A 211 16.70 24.57 -18.80
CA TRP A 211 17.98 23.95 -18.46
C TRP A 211 18.73 24.64 -17.32
N SER A 212 18.65 25.96 -17.24
CA SER A 212 19.19 26.75 -16.12
C SER A 212 18.56 26.29 -14.81
N GLY A 213 17.23 26.12 -14.82
CA GLY A 213 16.46 25.60 -13.69
C GLY A 213 16.89 24.19 -13.29
N ILE A 214 17.02 23.28 -14.27
CA ILE A 214 17.48 21.91 -14.03
C ILE A 214 18.88 21.90 -13.41
N GLU A 215 19.80 22.70 -13.93
CA GLU A 215 21.17 22.80 -13.41
C GLU A 215 21.21 23.38 -11.98
N GLU A 216 20.37 24.35 -11.67
CA GLU A 216 20.28 24.97 -10.34
C GLU A 216 19.81 23.97 -9.26
N VAL A 217 18.80 23.16 -9.61
CA VAL A 217 18.20 22.21 -8.65
C VAL A 217 18.93 20.87 -8.60
N SER A 218 19.67 20.51 -9.65
CA SER A 218 20.41 19.26 -9.69
C SER A 218 21.61 19.31 -8.75
N SER A 219 21.60 18.47 -7.72
CA SER A 219 22.75 18.29 -6.85
C SER A 219 23.89 17.53 -7.58
N LYS A 220 25.13 17.68 -7.11
CA LYS A 220 26.29 16.96 -7.65
C LYS A 220 26.24 15.46 -7.36
N ASN A 221 25.61 15.08 -6.26
CA ASN A 221 25.48 13.71 -5.81
C ASN A 221 24.10 13.18 -6.20
N LEU A 222 23.99 11.86 -6.37
CA LEU A 222 22.68 11.23 -6.47
C LEU A 222 21.94 11.30 -5.11
N PRO A 223 20.60 11.19 -5.11
CA PRO A 223 19.81 11.21 -3.89
C PRO A 223 20.25 10.13 -2.90
N ASP A 224 20.42 10.51 -1.64
CA ASP A 224 20.88 9.63 -0.56
C ASP A 224 19.72 9.28 0.37
N TYR A 225 19.00 8.23 0.01
CA TYR A 225 17.86 7.72 0.77
C TYR A 225 18.24 7.18 2.15
N ALA A 226 19.52 6.88 2.41
CA ALA A 226 19.97 6.41 3.72
C ALA A 226 19.93 7.52 4.80
N LYS A 227 19.81 8.79 4.40
CA LYS A 227 19.68 9.93 5.31
C LYS A 227 18.25 10.20 5.79
N ILE A 228 17.27 9.56 5.19
CA ILE A 228 15.86 9.79 5.53
C ILE A 228 15.54 8.97 6.79
N ALA A 229 15.17 9.65 7.88
CA ALA A 229 14.80 9.02 9.14
C ALA A 229 13.48 8.22 9.05
N ASP A 230 12.58 8.64 8.16
CA ASP A 230 11.30 7.97 7.93
C ASP A 230 11.47 6.68 7.13
N THR A 231 10.92 5.58 7.65
CA THR A 231 10.77 4.32 6.90
C THR A 231 9.95 4.58 5.63
N ALA A 232 10.35 3.97 4.51
CA ALA A 232 9.58 4.08 3.27
C ALA A 232 8.14 3.59 3.47
N LEU A 233 7.17 4.27 2.85
CA LEU A 233 5.80 3.79 2.78
C LEU A 233 5.84 2.38 2.14
N PRO A 234 5.37 1.34 2.85
CA PRO A 234 5.37 -0.01 2.30
C PRO A 234 4.46 -0.09 1.07
N SER A 235 4.89 -0.85 0.06
CA SER A 235 4.08 -0.97 -1.15
C SER A 235 2.75 -1.66 -0.87
N GLU A 236 1.66 -1.12 -1.43
CA GLU A 236 0.34 -1.76 -1.32
C GLU A 236 0.35 -3.19 -1.89
N SER A 237 1.24 -3.51 -2.84
CA SER A 237 1.38 -4.87 -3.37
C SER A 237 1.90 -5.89 -2.36
N ASN A 238 2.51 -5.43 -1.27
CA ASN A 238 3.01 -6.27 -0.18
C ASN A 238 1.90 -6.62 0.81
N PHE A 239 0.70 -6.07 0.63
CA PHE A 239 -0.45 -6.38 1.45
C PHE A 239 -1.43 -7.25 0.69
N LEU A 240 -2.10 -8.11 1.44
CA LEU A 240 -3.18 -8.89 0.91
C LEU A 240 -4.34 -8.93 1.89
N LYS A 241 -5.52 -8.68 1.34
CA LYS A 241 -6.77 -8.97 2.02
C LYS A 241 -7.15 -10.45 1.84
N VAL A 242 -7.13 -11.19 2.94
CA VAL A 242 -7.55 -12.59 3.02
C VAL A 242 -8.96 -12.65 3.60
N ILE A 243 -9.88 -13.32 2.90
CA ILE A 243 -11.22 -13.62 3.44
C ILE A 243 -11.11 -14.86 4.32
N LEU A 244 -11.48 -14.73 5.60
CA LEU A 244 -11.47 -15.81 6.57
C LEU A 244 -12.84 -16.49 6.70
N SER A 245 -13.91 -15.70 6.63
CA SER A 245 -15.28 -16.18 6.64
C SER A 245 -16.15 -15.26 5.80
N ASP A 246 -17.10 -15.82 5.05
CA ASP A 246 -18.04 -15.08 4.20
C ASP A 246 -19.49 -15.40 4.58
N ASN A 247 -20.45 -14.69 3.98
CA ASN A 247 -21.89 -14.79 4.24
C ASN A 247 -22.26 -14.57 5.72
N LEU A 248 -21.63 -13.60 6.38
CA LEU A 248 -21.99 -13.15 7.72
C LEU A 248 -23.34 -12.43 7.69
N GLU A 249 -24.13 -12.59 8.77
CA GLU A 249 -25.48 -12.03 8.89
C GLU A 249 -25.45 -10.75 9.74
N ASN A 250 -25.27 -9.58 9.11
CA ASN A 250 -25.21 -8.28 9.80
C ASN A 250 -24.24 -8.29 11.01
N PRO A 251 -22.94 -8.54 10.78
CA PRO A 251 -21.96 -8.55 11.85
C PRO A 251 -21.81 -7.16 12.47
N LEU A 252 -21.54 -7.11 13.77
CA LEU A 252 -21.56 -5.88 14.56
C LEU A 252 -20.19 -5.53 15.14
N ALA A 253 -19.55 -6.47 15.83
CA ALA A 253 -18.29 -6.24 16.53
C ALA A 253 -17.44 -7.51 16.61
N LEU A 254 -16.13 -7.35 16.67
CA LEU A 254 -15.15 -8.44 16.75
C LEU A 254 -14.23 -8.28 17.97
N ALA A 255 -13.64 -9.40 18.40
CA ALA A 255 -12.54 -9.44 19.35
C ALA A 255 -11.53 -10.51 18.93
N THR A 256 -10.24 -10.21 19.14
CA THR A 256 -9.12 -11.10 18.84
C THR A 256 -8.63 -11.77 20.13
N LEU A 257 -8.57 -13.10 20.13
CA LEU A 257 -8.18 -13.89 21.30
C LEU A 257 -6.65 -14.04 21.38
N PRO A 258 -6.06 -14.25 22.57
CA PRO A 258 -4.64 -14.58 22.73
C PRO A 258 -4.22 -15.85 21.97
N THR A 259 -5.16 -16.77 21.73
CA THR A 259 -4.97 -17.96 20.90
C THR A 259 -4.93 -17.67 19.40
N ARG A 260 -5.02 -16.39 19.00
CA ARG A 260 -5.13 -15.86 17.63
C ARG A 260 -6.47 -16.11 16.95
N ASN A 261 -7.38 -16.86 17.57
CA ASN A 261 -8.75 -17.01 17.08
C ASN A 261 -9.50 -15.68 17.13
N VAL A 262 -10.49 -15.53 16.25
CA VAL A 262 -11.28 -14.30 16.15
C VAL A 262 -12.73 -14.61 16.49
N VAL A 263 -13.31 -13.85 17.40
CA VAL A 263 -14.71 -13.96 17.80
C VAL A 263 -15.46 -12.74 17.28
N TRP A 264 -16.69 -12.92 16.82
CA TRP A 264 -17.57 -11.81 16.49
C TRP A 264 -19.02 -12.11 16.83
N VAL A 265 -19.80 -11.03 16.87
CA VAL A 265 -21.23 -11.05 17.14
C VAL A 265 -22.02 -10.51 15.96
N GLU A 266 -23.15 -11.16 15.68
CA GLU A 266 -24.10 -10.76 14.65
C GLU A 266 -25.33 -10.07 15.26
N GLN A 267 -26.06 -9.27 14.48
CA GLN A 267 -27.22 -8.50 14.96
C GLN A 267 -28.33 -9.38 15.56
N ASN A 268 -28.43 -10.63 15.13
CA ASN A 268 -29.37 -11.62 15.68
C ASN A 268 -28.89 -12.26 17.01
N GLY A 269 -27.76 -11.82 17.55
CA GLY A 269 -27.15 -12.30 18.78
C GLY A 269 -26.24 -13.52 18.62
N LYS A 270 -26.12 -14.13 17.43
CA LYS A 270 -25.21 -15.27 17.23
C LYS A 270 -23.77 -14.85 17.53
N VAL A 271 -23.06 -15.69 18.26
CA VAL A 271 -21.62 -15.56 18.49
C VAL A 271 -20.90 -16.62 17.69
N LYS A 272 -19.94 -16.18 16.89
CA LYS A 272 -19.15 -17.06 16.03
C LYS A 272 -17.67 -16.90 16.35
N ILE A 273 -16.92 -17.98 16.16
CA ILE A 273 -15.47 -18.03 16.26
C ILE A 273 -14.90 -18.51 14.94
N PHE A 274 -13.83 -17.87 14.48
CA PHE A 274 -12.95 -18.38 13.46
C PHE A 274 -11.73 -18.99 14.13
N ASP A 275 -11.62 -20.32 14.03
CA ASP A 275 -10.43 -21.07 14.45
C ASP A 275 -9.35 -20.88 13.39
N THR A 276 -8.28 -20.16 13.74
CA THR A 276 -7.21 -19.82 12.80
C THR A 276 -6.38 -21.02 12.36
N GLN A 277 -6.27 -22.05 13.22
CA GLN A 277 -5.52 -23.26 12.90
C GLN A 277 -6.33 -24.19 12.00
N LYS A 278 -7.62 -24.39 12.33
CA LYS A 278 -8.53 -25.24 11.55
C LYS A 278 -9.11 -24.52 10.32
N ARG A 279 -8.91 -23.21 10.20
CA ARG A 279 -9.50 -22.32 9.18
C ARG A 279 -11.02 -22.48 9.06
N LYS A 280 -11.69 -22.60 10.20
CA LYS A 280 -13.12 -22.92 10.23
C LYS A 280 -13.88 -21.96 11.11
N THR A 281 -14.99 -21.48 10.59
CA THR A 281 -15.99 -20.75 11.36
C THR A 281 -16.96 -21.71 12.03
N ASN A 282 -17.14 -21.55 13.34
CA ASN A 282 -18.16 -22.25 14.12
C ASN A 282 -19.03 -21.23 14.86
N GLN A 283 -20.32 -21.52 15.02
CA GLN A 283 -21.17 -20.82 15.97
C GLN A 283 -20.95 -21.42 17.36
N ILE A 284 -20.65 -20.59 18.36
CA ILE A 284 -20.29 -21.03 19.72
C ILE A 284 -21.31 -20.63 20.78
N GLY A 285 -22.30 -19.80 20.41
CA GLY A 285 -23.37 -19.41 21.31
C GLY A 285 -24.30 -18.37 20.71
N LYS A 286 -25.21 -17.88 21.55
CA LYS A 286 -26.11 -16.78 21.24
C LYS A 286 -26.25 -15.88 22.46
N ILE A 287 -26.16 -14.58 22.25
CA ILE A 287 -26.41 -13.53 23.23
C ILE A 287 -27.84 -13.07 23.06
N ASP A 288 -28.60 -13.06 24.15
CA ASP A 288 -29.94 -12.47 24.18
C ASP A 288 -29.82 -11.00 24.61
N ALA A 289 -29.50 -10.13 23.64
CA ALA A 289 -29.32 -8.71 23.89
C ALA A 289 -29.93 -7.88 22.76
N THR A 290 -30.63 -6.82 23.15
CA THR A 290 -31.16 -5.82 22.22
C THR A 290 -30.11 -4.74 21.96
N ASN A 291 -30.06 -4.23 20.73
CA ASN A 291 -29.18 -3.13 20.31
C ASN A 291 -27.69 -3.28 20.70
N LEU A 292 -27.13 -4.49 20.52
CA LEU A 292 -25.72 -4.78 20.76
C LEU A 292 -24.81 -3.92 19.86
N LYS A 293 -23.72 -3.37 20.41
CA LYS A 293 -22.78 -2.48 19.71
C LYS A 293 -21.33 -2.95 19.74
N ALA A 294 -20.89 -3.56 20.83
CA ALA A 294 -19.50 -4.00 20.97
C ALA A 294 -19.35 -5.28 21.79
N ILE A 295 -18.21 -5.93 21.56
CA ILE A 295 -17.67 -7.02 22.36
C ILE A 295 -16.22 -6.68 22.73
N LYS A 296 -15.81 -6.93 23.98
CA LYS A 296 -14.43 -6.70 24.45
C LYS A 296 -14.00 -7.85 25.35
N LEU A 297 -12.72 -8.21 25.27
CA LEU A 297 -12.13 -9.17 26.19
C LEU A 297 -11.76 -8.47 27.50
N ASP A 298 -11.86 -9.20 28.60
CA ASP A 298 -11.28 -8.81 29.87
C ASP A 298 -9.74 -8.67 29.74
N PRO A 299 -9.09 -7.71 30.42
CA PRO A 299 -7.63 -7.61 30.41
C PRO A 299 -6.91 -8.89 30.87
N GLU A 300 -7.52 -9.67 31.77
CA GLU A 300 -7.05 -10.96 32.28
C GLU A 300 -7.74 -12.14 31.56
N PHE A 301 -8.23 -11.93 30.33
CA PHE A 301 -8.97 -12.95 29.56
C PHE A 301 -8.24 -14.30 29.47
N ALA A 302 -6.91 -14.30 29.39
CA ALA A 302 -6.12 -15.53 29.35
C ALA A 302 -6.30 -16.41 30.60
N GLU A 303 -6.62 -15.81 31.74
CA GLU A 303 -6.82 -16.49 33.02
C GLU A 303 -8.31 -16.80 33.26
N ASN A 304 -9.18 -15.82 32.99
CA ASN A 304 -10.59 -15.88 33.39
C ASN A 304 -11.57 -16.22 32.24
N GLY A 305 -11.18 -16.04 30.98
CA GLY A 305 -12.03 -16.25 29.81
C GLY A 305 -13.21 -15.27 29.69
N TYR A 306 -13.20 -14.14 30.39
CA TYR A 306 -14.34 -13.23 30.44
C TYR A 306 -14.44 -12.31 29.24
N VAL A 307 -15.65 -12.22 28.69
CA VAL A 307 -15.99 -11.38 27.55
C VAL A 307 -17.15 -10.47 27.93
N TYR A 308 -17.01 -9.19 27.59
CA TYR A 308 -17.99 -8.15 27.86
C TYR A 308 -18.74 -7.77 26.59
N THR A 309 -20.04 -7.54 26.72
CA THR A 309 -20.92 -7.05 25.67
C THR A 309 -21.51 -5.72 26.04
N PHE A 310 -21.65 -4.81 25.07
CA PHE A 310 -22.18 -3.47 25.27
C PHE A 310 -23.41 -3.27 24.40
N SER A 311 -24.57 -3.14 25.04
CA SER A 311 -25.86 -2.89 24.39
C SER A 311 -26.31 -1.47 24.63
N GLU A 312 -26.50 -0.69 23.58
CA GLU A 312 -26.91 0.70 23.71
C GLU A 312 -28.39 0.77 24.11
N THR A 313 -28.69 1.38 25.26
CA THR A 313 -30.07 1.56 25.75
C THR A 313 -30.66 2.88 25.27
N VAL A 314 -29.87 3.94 25.37
CA VAL A 314 -30.10 5.27 24.78
C VAL A 314 -28.77 5.79 24.24
N ALA A 315 -28.78 6.85 23.43
CA ALA A 315 -27.57 7.34 22.77
C ALA A 315 -26.41 7.54 23.76
N ASN A 316 -25.30 6.83 23.52
CA ASN A 316 -24.09 6.81 24.36
C ASN A 316 -24.25 6.26 25.80
N GLU A 317 -25.36 5.58 26.12
CA GLU A 317 -25.48 4.80 27.36
C GLU A 317 -25.56 3.30 27.04
N TYR A 318 -24.74 2.51 27.72
CA TYR A 318 -24.63 1.08 27.44
C TYR A 318 -24.95 0.22 28.65
N LYS A 319 -25.82 -0.79 28.46
CA LYS A 319 -25.93 -1.95 29.34
C LYS A 319 -24.75 -2.89 29.08
N ILE A 320 -24.02 -3.25 30.13
CA ILE A 320 -22.90 -4.18 30.07
C ILE A 320 -23.38 -5.60 30.44
N GLY A 321 -22.97 -6.57 29.65
CA GLY A 321 -23.16 -8.00 29.96
C GLY A 321 -21.80 -8.68 30.07
N ARG A 322 -21.69 -9.74 30.88
CA ARG A 322 -20.48 -10.57 30.98
C ARG A 322 -20.80 -12.03 30.72
N MET A 323 -19.99 -12.66 29.87
CA MET A 323 -19.97 -14.11 29.64
C MET A 323 -18.57 -14.66 29.87
N GLN A 324 -18.48 -16.00 29.93
CA GLN A 324 -17.21 -16.71 29.93
C GLN A 324 -17.10 -17.57 28.67
N LEU A 325 -16.02 -17.38 27.92
CA LEU A 325 -15.67 -18.20 26.76
C LEU A 325 -14.92 -19.44 27.26
N MET A 326 -15.43 -20.62 26.95
CA MET A 326 -14.86 -21.91 27.33
C MET A 326 -14.56 -22.73 26.06
N GLY A 327 -13.39 -22.48 25.46
CA GLY A 327 -13.01 -23.10 24.19
C GLY A 327 -14.00 -22.75 23.07
N ASP A 328 -14.72 -23.76 22.58
CA ASP A 328 -15.71 -23.64 21.49
C ASP A 328 -17.15 -23.41 22.01
N SER A 329 -17.31 -22.92 23.23
CA SER A 329 -18.63 -22.68 23.84
C SER A 329 -18.64 -21.43 24.71
N ILE A 330 -19.84 -20.91 24.98
CA ILE A 330 -20.05 -19.74 25.85
C ILE A 330 -20.94 -20.16 27.02
N ALA A 331 -20.52 -19.86 28.25
CA ALA A 331 -21.30 -20.07 29.46
C ALA A 331 -22.34 -18.94 29.65
N THR A 332 -23.44 -19.27 30.35
CA THR A 332 -24.61 -18.40 30.55
C THR A 332 -24.23 -17.01 31.07
N MET A 333 -24.85 -15.98 30.49
CA MET A 333 -24.66 -14.56 30.83
C MET A 333 -24.97 -14.28 32.29
N SER A 334 -24.07 -13.55 32.95
CA SER A 334 -24.37 -12.81 34.17
C SER A 334 -24.59 -11.35 33.78
N ASP A 335 -25.80 -10.83 34.02
CA ASP A 335 -26.12 -9.42 33.77
C ASP A 335 -25.40 -8.53 34.80
N PHE A 336 -24.53 -7.63 34.34
CA PHE A 336 -23.88 -6.62 35.18
C PHE A 336 -24.40 -5.25 34.78
N SER A 337 -25.43 -4.76 35.45
CA SER A 337 -25.92 -3.39 35.24
C SER A 337 -24.89 -2.37 35.73
N SER A 338 -23.94 -2.02 34.87
CA SER A 338 -23.18 -0.79 34.98
C SER A 338 -23.35 -0.02 33.67
N GLN A 339 -23.63 1.27 33.78
CA GLN A 339 -23.76 2.19 32.66
C GLN A 339 -22.38 2.79 32.37
N SER A 340 -21.88 2.59 31.15
CA SER A 340 -20.75 3.36 30.64
C SER A 340 -21.26 4.46 29.72
N THR A 341 -20.66 5.65 29.82
CA THR A 341 -20.94 6.83 28.98
C THR A 341 -19.86 7.09 27.94
N THR A 342 -18.84 6.23 27.85
CA THR A 342 -17.73 6.41 26.92
C THR A 342 -18.14 5.94 25.52
N PRO A 343 -18.06 6.80 24.48
CA PRO A 343 -18.31 6.39 23.11
C PRO A 343 -17.36 5.28 22.68
N LEU A 344 -17.87 4.28 21.97
CA LEU A 344 -17.03 3.25 21.36
C LEU A 344 -16.21 3.87 20.22
N SER A 345 -14.89 3.86 20.36
CA SER A 345 -14.00 4.31 19.28
C SER A 345 -14.11 3.39 18.06
N LYS A 346 -14.20 3.99 16.87
CA LYS A 346 -14.13 3.30 15.57
C LYS A 346 -12.73 3.25 14.99
N SER A 347 -11.75 3.82 15.69
CA SER A 347 -10.34 3.74 15.31
C SER A 347 -9.54 2.87 16.28
N ILE A 348 -8.48 2.25 15.76
CA ILE A 348 -7.52 1.46 16.53
C ILE A 348 -6.11 1.95 16.26
N THR A 349 -5.29 2.07 17.31
CA THR A 349 -3.89 2.48 17.18
C THR A 349 -2.99 1.26 17.05
N TYR A 350 -2.04 1.31 16.12
CA TYR A 350 -1.09 0.21 15.91
C TYR A 350 0.14 0.33 16.83
N GLU A 351 0.19 -0.54 17.82
CA GLU A 351 1.26 -0.56 18.83
C GLU A 351 2.38 -1.53 18.44
N PHE A 352 3.22 -1.12 17.48
CA PHE A 352 4.26 -1.96 16.88
C PHE A 352 5.12 -2.75 17.89
N ASP A 353 5.55 -2.11 18.99
CA ASP A 353 6.44 -2.71 19.98
C ASP A 353 5.76 -3.80 20.85
N LYS A 354 4.42 -3.93 20.80
CA LYS A 354 3.70 -5.04 21.44
C LYS A 354 3.85 -6.37 20.69
N TYR A 355 4.23 -6.34 19.41
CA TYR A 355 4.19 -7.51 18.53
C TYR A 355 5.59 -8.01 18.19
N ASN A 356 5.93 -9.21 18.64
CA ASN A 356 7.28 -9.79 18.44
C ASN A 356 7.44 -10.54 17.10
N SER A 357 6.34 -10.92 16.44
CA SER A 357 6.39 -11.71 15.20
C SER A 357 6.48 -10.84 13.96
N GLU A 358 7.60 -10.91 13.23
CA GLU A 358 7.76 -10.26 11.93
C GLU A 358 6.89 -10.87 10.83
N ALA A 359 6.37 -12.09 11.02
CA ALA A 359 5.56 -12.78 10.03
C ALA A 359 4.10 -12.28 9.97
N TYR A 360 3.66 -11.55 10.99
CA TYR A 360 2.24 -11.27 11.23
C TYR A 360 1.93 -9.80 11.45
N ARG A 361 2.92 -9.03 11.93
CA ARG A 361 2.77 -7.62 12.26
C ARG A 361 2.92 -6.72 11.03
N LEU A 362 2.22 -5.59 11.01
CA LEU A 362 2.42 -4.54 10.01
C LEU A 362 3.80 -3.86 10.16
N PRO A 363 4.32 -3.22 9.11
CA PRO A 363 5.59 -2.50 9.15
C PRO A 363 5.68 -1.44 10.23
N LYS A 364 6.92 -1.18 10.67
CA LYS A 364 7.22 -0.09 11.61
C LYS A 364 6.74 1.28 11.14
N TYR A 365 6.59 1.47 9.82
CA TYR A 365 5.97 2.67 9.25
C TYR A 365 4.63 3.05 9.91
N PHE A 366 3.82 2.07 10.29
CA PHE A 366 2.51 2.30 10.89
C PHE A 366 2.53 2.48 12.41
N ALA A 367 3.70 2.38 13.06
CA ALA A 367 3.82 2.44 14.51
C ALA A 367 3.21 3.74 15.07
N GLY A 368 2.30 3.61 16.03
CA GLY A 368 1.60 4.74 16.66
C GLY A 368 0.50 5.39 15.81
N LYS A 369 0.28 4.92 14.57
CA LYS A 369 -0.78 5.46 13.70
C LYS A 369 -2.14 4.85 14.03
N SER A 370 -3.19 5.66 13.84
CA SER A 370 -4.59 5.31 14.08
C SER A 370 -5.24 4.85 12.77
N PHE A 371 -5.78 3.64 12.74
CA PHE A 371 -6.51 3.07 11.60
C PHE A 371 -8.00 3.36 11.78
N ARG A 372 -8.67 3.88 10.74
CA ARG A 372 -10.12 4.07 10.74
C ARG A 372 -10.74 3.88 9.37
N PHE A 373 -12.02 3.56 9.34
CA PHE A 373 -12.80 3.56 8.11
C PHE A 373 -13.65 4.82 7.99
N ASP A 374 -13.59 5.46 6.83
CA ASP A 374 -14.34 6.65 6.44
C ASP A 374 -15.25 6.32 5.26
N ASN A 375 -16.50 6.79 5.27
CA ASN A 375 -17.45 6.48 4.20
C ASN A 375 -17.16 7.23 2.89
N GLU A 376 -16.44 8.35 2.95
CA GLU A 376 -16.07 9.16 1.80
C GLU A 376 -14.64 8.84 1.34
N GLN A 377 -13.72 8.63 2.28
CA GLN A 377 -12.29 8.44 2.03
C GLN A 377 -11.84 6.96 2.02
N GLY A 378 -12.71 6.04 2.46
CA GLY A 378 -12.38 4.61 2.55
C GLY A 378 -11.55 4.28 3.79
N PHE A 379 -10.69 3.26 3.69
CA PHE A 379 -9.81 2.88 4.79
C PHE A 379 -8.61 3.84 4.84
N VAL A 380 -8.45 4.56 5.94
CA VAL A 380 -7.37 5.53 6.14
C VAL A 380 -6.59 5.25 7.41
N VAL A 381 -5.37 5.78 7.42
CA VAL A 381 -4.45 5.78 8.56
C VAL A 381 -4.14 7.23 8.92
N GLU A 382 -4.15 7.52 10.21
CA GLU A 382 -3.95 8.87 10.75
C GLU A 382 -2.68 8.90 11.58
N THR A 383 -1.87 9.92 11.35
CA THR A 383 -0.74 10.26 12.21
C THR A 383 -1.20 11.36 13.15
N LEU A 384 -1.08 11.12 14.46
CA LEU A 384 -1.41 12.09 15.49
C LEU A 384 -0.16 12.87 15.92
N ASP A 385 -0.33 14.11 16.37
CA ASP A 385 0.72 14.86 17.08
C ASP A 385 0.75 14.50 18.58
N GLU A 386 1.66 15.14 19.32
CA GLU A 386 1.86 14.89 20.76
C GLU A 386 0.62 15.23 21.60
N ASP A 387 -0.23 16.13 21.11
CA ASP A 387 -1.49 16.56 21.75
C ASP A 387 -2.69 15.67 21.34
N GLY A 388 -2.47 14.68 20.46
CA GLY A 388 -3.49 13.78 19.96
C GLY A 388 -4.32 14.33 18.79
N ASN A 389 -3.93 15.46 18.19
CA ASN A 389 -4.60 16.00 17.01
C ASN A 389 -4.12 15.33 15.73
N VAL A 390 -4.98 15.27 14.72
CA VAL A 390 -4.64 14.68 13.40
C VAL A 390 -3.65 15.58 12.67
N LYS A 391 -2.41 15.11 12.54
CA LYS A 391 -1.33 15.76 11.77
C LYS A 391 -1.37 15.39 10.29
N ASN A 392 -1.71 14.14 9.98
CA ASN A 392 -1.77 13.63 8.62
C ASN A 392 -2.80 12.51 8.49
N VAL A 393 -3.45 12.43 7.33
CA VAL A 393 -4.36 11.33 6.96
C VAL A 393 -3.88 10.76 5.63
N GLU A 394 -3.64 9.46 5.59
CA GLU A 394 -3.22 8.72 4.39
C GLU A 394 -4.17 7.58 4.07
N PRO A 395 -4.45 7.31 2.78
CA PRO A 395 -5.22 6.13 2.42
C PRO A 395 -4.42 4.86 2.73
N PHE A 396 -5.11 3.83 3.21
CA PHE A 396 -4.54 2.50 3.44
C PHE A 396 -5.15 1.51 2.46
N LEU A 397 -4.31 0.96 1.58
CA LEU A 397 -4.71 0.00 0.54
C LEU A 397 -5.76 0.58 -0.42
N SER A 398 -5.44 1.72 -1.02
CA SER A 398 -6.32 2.44 -1.95
C SER A 398 -6.74 1.63 -3.18
N ASN A 399 -5.94 0.64 -3.58
CA ASN A 399 -6.29 -0.27 -4.69
C ASN A 399 -7.07 -1.51 -4.23
N THR A 400 -7.29 -1.68 -2.92
CA THR A 400 -8.05 -2.80 -2.38
C THR A 400 -9.50 -2.41 -2.16
N ARG A 401 -10.42 -3.25 -2.62
CA ARG A 401 -11.85 -3.05 -2.35
C ARG A 401 -12.20 -3.52 -0.95
N PHE A 402 -12.71 -2.59 -0.14
CA PHE A 402 -13.36 -2.86 1.13
C PHE A 402 -14.87 -2.73 0.97
N ASP A 403 -15.62 -3.67 1.54
CA ASP A 403 -17.01 -3.40 1.88
C ASP A 403 -17.03 -2.52 3.14
N PHE A 404 -18.21 -2.06 3.56
CA PHE A 404 -18.33 -1.25 4.77
C PHE A 404 -17.74 -1.98 5.98
N ILE A 405 -16.67 -1.42 6.56
CA ILE A 405 -16.01 -1.98 7.74
C ILE A 405 -16.82 -1.58 8.98
N LYS A 406 -17.36 -2.59 9.65
CA LYS A 406 -18.15 -2.45 10.89
C LYS A 406 -17.27 -2.30 12.11
N ASP A 407 -16.20 -3.08 12.16
CA ASP A 407 -15.27 -3.12 13.28
C ASP A 407 -13.89 -3.62 12.80
N MET A 408 -12.85 -3.33 13.57
CA MET A 408 -11.48 -3.75 13.30
C MET A 408 -10.72 -3.99 14.60
N ALA A 409 -9.80 -4.95 14.61
CA ALA A 409 -8.89 -5.12 15.73
C ALA A 409 -7.56 -5.74 15.30
N PHE A 410 -6.51 -5.42 16.05
CA PHE A 410 -5.23 -6.12 15.95
C PHE A 410 -5.26 -7.43 16.73
N GLY A 411 -4.69 -8.48 16.14
CA GLY A 411 -4.45 -9.78 16.78
C GLY A 411 -3.31 -9.74 17.78
N ALA A 412 -3.11 -10.85 18.49
CA ALA A 412 -2.03 -11.01 19.46
C ALA A 412 -0.63 -10.82 18.85
N ASP A 413 -0.46 -11.12 17.56
CA ASP A 413 0.81 -10.97 16.84
C ASP A 413 0.83 -9.78 15.87
N GLY A 414 -0.14 -8.86 16.00
CA GLY A 414 -0.20 -7.62 15.22
C GLY A 414 -0.95 -7.73 13.89
N GLU A 415 -1.72 -8.81 13.69
CA GLU A 415 -2.52 -8.99 12.49
C GLU A 415 -3.74 -8.08 12.47
N LEU A 416 -3.99 -7.38 11.37
CA LEU A 416 -5.16 -6.52 11.27
C LEU A 416 -6.37 -7.32 10.77
N TYR A 417 -7.37 -7.50 11.63
CA TYR A 417 -8.65 -8.12 11.29
C TYR A 417 -9.71 -7.07 11.03
N LEU A 418 -10.52 -7.29 10.00
CA LEU A 418 -11.60 -6.42 9.58
C LEU A 418 -12.91 -7.20 9.57
N LEU A 419 -13.91 -6.67 10.26
CA LEU A 419 -15.28 -7.16 10.18
C LEU A 419 -16.05 -6.26 9.21
N GLU A 420 -16.37 -6.79 8.04
CA GLU A 420 -17.10 -6.10 6.99
C GLU A 420 -18.57 -6.54 6.96
N ASN A 421 -19.42 -5.85 6.19
CA ASN A 421 -20.87 -6.13 6.09
C ASN A 421 -21.27 -7.61 5.95
N SER A 422 -20.48 -8.44 5.27
CA SER A 422 -20.80 -9.85 5.03
C SER A 422 -19.61 -10.79 5.24
N ARG A 423 -18.46 -10.31 5.71
CA ARG A 423 -17.25 -11.13 5.79
C ARG A 423 -16.35 -10.73 6.95
N LEU A 424 -15.62 -11.71 7.46
CA LEU A 424 -14.43 -11.50 8.28
C LEU A 424 -13.23 -11.59 7.36
N SER A 425 -12.40 -10.56 7.32
CA SER A 425 -11.16 -10.53 6.57
C SER A 425 -9.96 -10.18 7.45
N LYS A 426 -8.78 -10.46 6.93
CA LYS A 426 -7.49 -10.18 7.55
C LYS A 426 -6.60 -9.49 6.53
N ILE A 427 -5.88 -8.46 6.95
CA ILE A 427 -4.79 -7.87 6.17
C ILE A 427 -3.50 -8.55 6.57
N ASP A 428 -2.94 -9.28 5.64
CA ASP A 428 -1.59 -9.79 5.74
C ASP A 428 -0.61 -8.81 5.09
N TYR A 429 0.63 -8.82 5.59
CA TYR A 429 1.74 -8.08 5.04
C TYR A 429 2.95 -9.00 4.84
N ALA A 430 3.63 -8.88 3.70
CA ALA A 430 4.94 -9.48 3.48
C ALA A 430 5.77 -8.70 2.45
N GLU A 431 7.01 -8.34 2.80
CA GLU A 431 7.95 -7.70 1.86
C GLU A 431 8.48 -8.64 0.77
N LYS A 432 8.32 -9.95 0.97
CA LYS A 432 8.79 -11.03 0.10
C LYS A 432 7.66 -12.03 -0.08
N ASN A 433 7.79 -12.87 -1.11
CA ASN A 433 6.91 -14.02 -1.30
C ASN A 433 6.90 -14.89 -0.03
N ARG A 434 5.72 -15.16 0.50
CA ARG A 434 5.47 -15.96 1.71
C ARG A 434 5.57 -17.42 1.37
N LYS A 435 5.88 -18.22 2.38
CA LYS A 435 5.72 -19.66 2.28
C LYS A 435 4.25 -20.01 2.32
N PRO A 436 3.81 -21.01 1.53
CA PRO A 436 2.46 -21.51 1.64
C PRO A 436 2.22 -22.17 3.00
N ILE A 437 0.95 -22.38 3.35
CA ILE A 437 0.54 -23.22 4.47
C ILE A 437 0.13 -24.58 3.89
N ALA A 438 0.84 -25.63 4.29
CA ALA A 438 0.51 -27.01 3.93
C ALA A 438 -0.34 -27.66 5.02
N ILE A 439 -1.54 -28.14 4.67
CA ILE A 439 -2.44 -28.91 5.54
C ILE A 439 -2.69 -30.27 4.88
N ALA A 440 -2.40 -31.34 5.62
CA ALA A 440 -2.61 -32.72 5.16
C ALA A 440 -3.59 -33.44 6.08
N SER A 441 -4.51 -34.18 5.48
CA SER A 441 -5.42 -35.08 6.19
C SER A 441 -5.60 -36.40 5.44
N ALA A 442 -6.16 -37.40 6.12
CA ALA A 442 -6.49 -38.71 5.57
C ALA A 442 -7.84 -39.16 6.12
N ASP A 443 -8.61 -39.92 5.35
CA ASP A 443 -9.90 -40.48 5.78
C ASP A 443 -9.75 -41.54 6.88
N VAL A 444 -8.65 -42.32 6.86
CA VAL A 444 -8.27 -43.25 7.94
C VAL A 444 -6.77 -43.18 8.21
N LEU A 445 -6.39 -43.25 9.50
CA LEU A 445 -4.98 -43.25 9.93
C LEU A 445 -4.43 -44.65 10.27
N SER A 446 -5.30 -45.67 10.35
CA SER A 446 -4.88 -47.05 10.58
C SER A 446 -5.87 -48.07 10.02
N GLY A 447 -5.39 -49.28 9.73
CA GLY A 447 -6.22 -50.38 9.24
C GLY A 447 -5.41 -51.61 8.84
N ASN A 448 -6.06 -52.63 8.27
CA ASN A 448 -5.39 -53.88 7.85
C ASN A 448 -4.94 -53.82 6.39
N ALA A 449 -3.83 -54.47 6.05
CA ALA A 449 -3.39 -54.63 4.66
C ALA A 449 -4.35 -55.53 3.84
N PRO A 450 -4.71 -55.17 2.59
CA PRO A 450 -4.45 -53.89 1.93
C PRO A 450 -5.35 -52.76 2.46
N LEU A 451 -4.75 -51.64 2.86
CA LEU A 451 -5.45 -50.47 3.39
C LEU A 451 -5.54 -49.39 2.30
N LYS A 452 -6.76 -49.08 1.84
CA LYS A 452 -7.02 -47.98 0.91
C LYS A 452 -7.26 -46.70 1.70
N VAL A 453 -6.53 -45.63 1.39
CA VAL A 453 -6.57 -44.34 2.09
C VAL A 453 -6.76 -43.22 1.09
N LYS A 454 -7.68 -42.30 1.36
CA LYS A 454 -7.84 -41.04 0.63
C LYS A 454 -7.09 -39.94 1.36
N LEU A 455 -6.09 -39.39 0.70
CA LEU A 455 -5.31 -38.26 1.19
C LEU A 455 -5.94 -36.96 0.70
N SER A 456 -5.92 -35.93 1.54
CA SER A 456 -6.48 -34.62 1.22
C SER A 456 -5.53 -33.49 1.60
N SER A 457 -5.34 -32.56 0.67
CA SER A 457 -4.60 -31.30 0.86
C SER A 457 -5.53 -30.13 1.21
N GLU A 458 -6.81 -30.41 1.46
CA GLU A 458 -7.83 -29.41 1.75
C GLU A 458 -7.44 -28.52 2.95
N GLY A 459 -7.64 -27.21 2.79
CA GLY A 459 -7.20 -26.21 3.77
C GLY A 459 -5.79 -25.67 3.54
N SER A 460 -4.98 -26.31 2.69
CA SER A 460 -3.70 -25.72 2.26
C SER A 460 -3.95 -24.43 1.47
N VAL A 461 -3.16 -23.40 1.73
CA VAL A 461 -3.33 -22.08 1.10
C VAL A 461 -1.99 -21.42 0.89
N ASP A 462 -1.81 -20.77 -0.26
CA ASP A 462 -0.86 -19.67 -0.37
C ASP A 462 -1.65 -18.38 -0.29
N TYR A 463 -1.15 -17.43 0.49
CA TYR A 463 -1.81 -16.15 0.56
C TYR A 463 -1.34 -15.25 -0.58
N ASP A 464 -0.07 -15.26 -1.02
CA ASP A 464 0.39 -14.42 -2.12
C ASP A 464 -0.29 -14.79 -3.44
N ALA A 465 -1.18 -13.92 -3.88
CA ALA A 465 -2.09 -14.18 -4.99
C ALA A 465 -1.38 -14.02 -6.34
N LYS A 466 -0.58 -15.01 -6.74
CA LYS A 466 -0.24 -15.31 -8.14
C LYS A 466 -0.12 -16.84 -8.31
N ASP A 467 -1.12 -17.42 -8.96
CA ASP A 467 -1.28 -18.84 -9.31
C ASP A 467 -1.37 -19.83 -8.14
N GLY A 468 -2.24 -20.84 -8.32
CA GLY A 468 -2.61 -21.80 -7.29
C GLY A 468 -1.45 -22.68 -6.80
N LEU A 469 -1.67 -23.34 -5.66
CA LEU A 469 -0.71 -24.28 -5.09
C LEU A 469 -0.50 -25.50 -5.99
N SER A 470 0.75 -25.95 -6.05
CA SER A 470 1.12 -27.29 -6.53
C SER A 470 1.41 -28.21 -5.35
N PHE A 471 1.05 -29.48 -5.48
CA PHE A 471 1.16 -30.46 -4.40
C PHE A 471 2.04 -31.66 -4.80
N GLU A 472 2.84 -32.14 -3.86
CA GLU A 472 3.55 -33.41 -3.96
C GLU A 472 3.41 -34.19 -2.65
N TRP A 473 2.80 -35.37 -2.73
CA TRP A 473 2.73 -36.33 -1.64
C TRP A 473 3.92 -37.29 -1.72
N SER A 474 4.63 -37.49 -0.62
CA SER A 474 5.68 -38.48 -0.45
C SER A 474 5.27 -39.51 0.58
N ILE A 475 5.08 -40.76 0.15
CA ILE A 475 4.78 -41.90 1.02
C ILE A 475 6.09 -42.60 1.32
N ILE A 476 6.56 -42.46 2.56
CA ILE A 476 7.86 -42.92 3.01
C ILE A 476 7.68 -44.26 3.73
N GLY A 477 8.16 -45.33 3.07
CA GLY A 477 8.24 -46.69 3.59
C GLY A 477 9.62 -47.29 3.34
N THR A 478 9.67 -48.51 2.80
CA THR A 478 10.94 -49.12 2.32
C THR A 478 11.46 -48.47 1.05
N THR A 479 10.55 -47.98 0.21
CA THR A 479 10.83 -47.09 -0.93
C THR A 479 9.90 -45.88 -0.82
N THR A 480 10.37 -44.73 -1.30
CA THR A 480 9.56 -43.51 -1.34
C THR A 480 8.74 -43.47 -2.62
N VAL A 481 7.42 -43.33 -2.48
CA VAL A 481 6.51 -43.10 -3.61
C VAL A 481 6.12 -41.64 -3.64
N LYS A 482 6.23 -40.98 -4.81
CA LYS A 482 5.83 -39.58 -5.01
C LYS A 482 4.58 -39.49 -5.87
N ILE A 483 3.62 -38.68 -5.47
CA ILE A 483 2.32 -38.50 -6.15
C ILE A 483 2.04 -37.00 -6.27
N LYS A 484 1.70 -36.52 -7.47
CA LYS A 484 1.46 -35.08 -7.73
C LYS A 484 -0.02 -34.68 -7.79
N GLU A 485 -0.93 -35.65 -7.67
CA GLU A 485 -2.36 -35.37 -7.56
C GLU A 485 -2.64 -34.65 -6.23
N GLN A 486 -3.57 -33.69 -6.26
CA GLN A 486 -3.90 -32.88 -5.09
C GLN A 486 -4.45 -33.73 -3.93
N ASN A 487 -5.44 -34.58 -4.22
CA ASN A 487 -6.13 -35.43 -3.25
C ASN A 487 -6.09 -36.90 -3.72
N PRO A 488 -4.93 -37.59 -3.65
CA PRO A 488 -4.78 -38.93 -4.21
C PRO A 488 -5.42 -39.99 -3.32
N GLU A 489 -5.77 -41.12 -3.95
CA GLU A 489 -6.12 -42.35 -3.24
C GLU A 489 -4.98 -43.36 -3.36
N TYR A 490 -4.48 -43.87 -2.24
CA TYR A 490 -3.34 -44.80 -2.21
C TYR A 490 -3.66 -46.08 -1.42
N THR A 491 -3.23 -47.23 -1.95
CA THR A 491 -3.43 -48.53 -1.31
C THR A 491 -2.12 -49.05 -0.70
N PHE A 492 -2.04 -49.11 0.62
CA PHE A 492 -0.93 -49.69 1.35
C PHE A 492 -1.08 -51.22 1.43
N THR A 493 -0.24 -51.95 0.71
CA THR A 493 -0.33 -53.42 0.59
C THR A 493 0.55 -54.19 1.59
N LYS A 494 1.55 -53.53 2.18
CA LYS A 494 2.46 -54.14 3.16
C LYS A 494 2.18 -53.63 4.57
N VAL A 495 2.36 -54.51 5.54
CA VAL A 495 2.29 -54.18 6.97
C VAL A 495 3.46 -53.26 7.31
N GLY A 496 3.20 -52.18 8.07
CA GLY A 496 4.23 -51.22 8.45
C GLY A 496 3.67 -49.88 8.90
N ASN A 497 4.57 -49.02 9.38
CA ASN A 497 4.30 -47.62 9.68
C ASN A 497 4.83 -46.77 8.54
N TYR A 498 3.99 -45.90 8.00
CA TYR A 498 4.33 -45.02 6.90
C TYR A 498 4.25 -43.57 7.36
N GLU A 499 5.28 -42.78 7.04
CA GLU A 499 5.19 -41.33 7.09
C GLU A 499 4.70 -40.84 5.74
N VAL A 500 3.58 -40.12 5.73
CA VAL A 500 3.00 -39.52 4.53
C VAL A 500 3.21 -38.03 4.65
N ARG A 501 4.01 -37.47 3.75
CA ARG A 501 4.36 -36.06 3.71
C ARG A 501 3.66 -35.36 2.56
N LEU A 502 3.04 -34.21 2.83
CA LEU A 502 2.55 -33.30 1.83
C LEU A 502 3.51 -32.12 1.71
N LYS A 503 3.95 -31.83 0.49
CA LYS A 503 4.61 -30.57 0.13
C LYS A 503 3.65 -29.72 -0.69
N ALA A 504 3.36 -28.50 -0.23
CA ALA A 504 2.67 -27.48 -1.00
C ALA A 504 3.71 -26.46 -1.47
N SER A 505 3.71 -26.12 -2.77
CA SER A 505 4.64 -25.14 -3.36
C SER A 505 3.88 -24.11 -4.17
N ASP A 506 4.29 -22.85 -4.07
CA ASP A 506 3.72 -21.75 -4.85
C ASP A 506 4.45 -21.56 -6.19
N SER A 507 3.98 -20.58 -6.97
CA SER A 507 4.50 -20.25 -8.30
C SER A 507 5.82 -19.45 -8.27
N GLN A 508 6.21 -18.91 -7.12
CA GLN A 508 7.42 -18.10 -6.94
C GLN A 508 8.57 -18.87 -6.28
N GLY A 509 8.36 -20.15 -5.98
CA GLY A 509 9.38 -21.11 -5.57
C GLY A 509 9.44 -21.37 -4.06
N GLU A 510 8.58 -20.75 -3.26
CA GLU A 510 8.48 -21.08 -1.83
C GLU A 510 7.63 -22.34 -1.63
N SER A 511 7.91 -23.06 -0.54
CA SER A 511 7.17 -24.28 -0.22
C SER A 511 7.11 -24.55 1.28
N ALA A 512 6.08 -25.28 1.67
CA ALA A 512 5.88 -25.79 3.02
C ALA A 512 5.57 -27.27 3.00
N GLU A 513 5.98 -27.97 4.06
CA GLU A 513 5.77 -29.40 4.23
C GLU A 513 5.03 -29.67 5.53
N THR A 514 4.15 -30.67 5.49
CA THR A 514 3.49 -31.23 6.68
C THR A 514 3.43 -32.75 6.55
N SER A 515 3.30 -33.47 7.67
CA SER A 515 3.35 -34.94 7.67
C SER A 515 2.29 -35.56 8.59
N LEU A 516 1.78 -36.72 8.18
CA LEU A 516 0.88 -37.57 8.96
C LEU A 516 1.39 -39.03 8.96
N LYS A 517 0.99 -39.81 9.96
CA LYS A 517 1.42 -41.21 10.11
C LYS A 517 0.26 -42.15 9.79
N ILE A 518 0.51 -43.15 8.92
CA ILE A 518 -0.43 -44.22 8.60
C ILE A 518 0.11 -45.55 9.13
N GLN A 519 -0.70 -46.25 9.92
CA GLN A 519 -0.36 -47.57 10.47
C GLN A 519 -1.11 -48.70 9.75
N VAL A 520 -0.37 -49.63 9.15
CA VAL A 520 -0.94 -50.77 8.43
C VAL A 520 -0.65 -52.05 9.19
N ASN A 521 -1.70 -52.70 9.66
CA ASN A 521 -1.66 -53.89 10.47
C ASN A 521 -1.87 -55.16 9.62
N LYS A 522 -1.49 -56.32 10.17
CA LYS A 522 -1.72 -57.62 9.54
C LYS A 522 -3.22 -57.93 9.55
N ALA A 523 -3.78 -58.33 8.40
CA ALA A 523 -5.16 -58.81 8.34
C ALA A 523 -5.35 -60.00 9.31
N GLY A 524 -6.34 -59.89 10.18
CA GLY A 524 -6.72 -60.99 11.08
C GLY A 524 -7.18 -62.22 10.29
N PRO A 525 -7.09 -63.44 10.86
CA PRO A 525 -7.58 -64.63 10.20
C PRO A 525 -9.07 -64.48 9.90
N LYS A 526 -9.47 -64.73 8.64
CA LYS A 526 -10.89 -64.77 8.27
C LYS A 526 -11.56 -65.86 9.10
N LYS A 527 -12.49 -65.49 10.00
CA LYS A 527 -13.42 -66.46 10.59
C LYS A 527 -14.25 -67.02 9.42
N LYS A 528 -14.06 -68.30 9.12
CA LYS A 528 -14.89 -69.04 8.16
C LYS A 528 -16.25 -69.34 8.77
#